data_AF-A0A1Y2PG56-F1
#
_entry.id   AF-A0A1Y2PG56-F1
#
_cell.length_a   1.000
_cell.length_b   1.000
_cell.length_c   1.000
_cell.angle_alpha   90.00
_cell.angle_beta   90.00
_cell.angle_gamma   90.00
#
_symmetry.space_group_name_H-M   'P 1'
#
loop_
_entity.id
_entity.type
_entity.pdbx_description
1 polymer ?
#
loop_
_entity_poly.entity_id
_entity_poly.type
_entity_poly.pdbx_seq_one_letter_code
_entity_poly.pdbx_strand_id
1 'polypeptide(L)' 'MKNISRHKVYLIIAATMFFINLFKVNFEDLSWTHNKTQYVSMLFSAIAFVLITILTKKK' A
#
# COMPACT_ATOMS: atom_id res chain seq x y z
N MET A 1 -1.30 15.74 -23.14
CA MET A 1 -1.24 15.11 -21.80
C MET A 1 -1.61 13.65 -21.93
N LYS A 2 -0.72 12.72 -21.54
CA LYS A 2 -0.99 11.27 -21.61
C LYS A 2 -2.06 10.95 -20.55
N ASN A 3 -3.24 10.50 -20.97
CA ASN A 3 -4.31 10.11 -20.03
C ASN A 3 -3.76 9.03 -19.09
N ILE A 4 -3.62 9.39 -17.81
CA ILE A 4 -3.24 8.42 -16.78
C ILE A 4 -4.42 7.46 -16.65
N SER A 5 -4.16 6.18 -16.90
CA SER A 5 -5.18 5.15 -16.75
C SER A 5 -5.59 5.03 -15.29
N ARG A 6 -6.89 4.82 -15.02
CA ARG A 6 -7.44 4.76 -13.66
C ARG A 6 -6.70 3.75 -12.76
N HIS A 7 -6.26 2.62 -13.32
CA HIS A 7 -5.48 1.61 -12.58
C HIS A 7 -4.12 2.13 -12.08
N LYS A 8 -3.45 3.04 -12.82
CA LYS A 8 -2.18 3.64 -12.38
C LYS A 8 -2.42 4.55 -11.18
N VAL A 9 -3.52 5.30 -11.17
CA VAL A 9 -3.91 6.11 -10.02
C VAL A 9 -4.16 5.23 -8.79
N TYR A 10 -4.89 4.12 -8.94
CA TYR A 10 -5.13 3.20 -7.83
C TYR A 10 -3.85 2.53 -7.32
N LEU A 11 -2.91 2.18 -8.20
CA LEU A 11 -1.59 1.67 -7.79
C LEU A 11 -0.79 2.72 -7.00
N ILE A 12 -0.80 3.99 -7.45
CA ILE A 12 -0.14 5.09 -6.74
C ILE A 12 -0.77 5.28 -5.36
N ILE A 13 -2.11 5.22 -5.25
CA ILE A 13 -2.80 5.35 -3.97
C ILE A 13 -2.41 4.20 -3.02
N ALA A 14 -2.45 2.94 -3.50
CA ALA A 14 -2.08 1.78 -2.69
C ALA A 14 -0.62 1.85 -2.22
N ALA A 15 0.31 2.23 -3.10
CA ALA A 15 1.71 2.44 -2.75
C ALA A 15 1.88 3.59 -1.73
N THR A 16 1.16 4.70 -1.92
CA THR A 16 1.20 5.84 -0.99
C THR A 16 0.71 5.44 0.40
N MET A 17 -0.40 4.70 0.49
CA MET A 17 -0.91 4.19 1.77
C MET A 17 0.10 3.27 2.47
N PHE A 18 0.81 2.44 1.72
CA PHE A 18 1.89 1.62 2.28
C PHE A 18 3.00 2.49 2.89
N PHE A 19 3.52 3.47 2.15
CA PHE A 19 4.59 4.34 2.63
C PHE A 19 4.16 5.22 3.81
N ILE A 20 2.94 5.77 3.79
CA ILE A 20 2.41 6.54 4.93
C ILE A 20 2.41 5.68 6.21
N ASN A 21 1.98 4.42 6.12
CA ASN A 21 1.99 3.54 7.29
C ASN A 21 3.40 3.15 7.69
N LEU A 22 4.32 2.93 6.73
CA LEU A 22 5.72 2.67 7.00
C LEU A 22 6.37 3.83 7.78
N PHE A 23 6.12 5.09 7.40
CA PHE A 23 6.64 6.25 8.12
C PHE A 23 6.01 6.46 9.50
N LYS A 24 4.86 5.83 9.77
CA LYS A 24 4.17 5.85 11.07
C LYS A 24 4.56 4.68 11.98
N VAL A 25 5.36 3.73 11.49
CA VAL A 25 5.88 2.66 12.32
C VAL A 25 6.84 3.26 13.34
N ASN A 26 6.66 2.90 14.61
CA ASN A 26 7.63 3.20 15.64
C ASN A 26 8.82 2.26 15.46
N PHE A 27 9.93 2.77 14.94
CA PHE A 27 11.15 1.99 14.73
C PHE A 27 11.95 1.74 16.01
N GLU A 28 11.68 2.48 17.08
CA GLU A 28 12.30 2.27 18.40
C GLU A 28 11.66 1.08 19.15
N ASP A 29 10.39 0.79 18.86
CA ASP A 29 9.64 -0.35 19.39
C ASP A 29 8.88 -1.05 18.26
N LEU A 30 9.49 -2.08 17.68
CA LEU A 30 8.92 -2.87 16.57
C LEU A 30 7.91 -3.92 17.02
N SER A 31 7.50 -3.92 18.29
CA SER A 31 6.56 -4.91 18.81
C SER A 31 5.22 -4.85 18.06
N TRP A 32 4.58 -6.01 17.96
CA TRP A 32 3.25 -6.12 17.35
C TRP A 32 2.24 -5.25 18.08
N THR A 33 2.28 -5.20 19.42
CA THR A 33 1.34 -4.44 20.23
C THR A 33 1.35 -2.95 19.88
N HIS A 34 2.54 -2.37 19.64
CA HIS A 34 2.69 -0.95 19.36
C HIS A 34 2.37 -0.58 17.89
N ASN A 35 2.66 -1.48 16.94
CA ASN A 35 2.55 -1.19 15.51
C ASN A 35 1.48 -2.01 14.77
N LYS A 36 0.62 -2.75 15.49
CA LYS A 36 -0.41 -3.64 14.92
C LYS A 36 -1.18 -2.96 13.79
N THR A 37 -1.65 -1.74 14.03
CA THR A 37 -2.48 -1.01 13.06
C THR A 37 -1.71 -0.68 11.79
N GLN A 38 -0.47 -0.21 11.91
CA GLN A 38 0.41 0.12 10.79
C GLN A 38 0.77 -1.13 10.00
N TYR A 39 1.14 -2.23 10.67
CA TYR A 39 1.47 -3.49 10.02
C TYR A 39 0.29 -4.06 9.24
N VAL A 40 -0.90 -4.10 9.86
CA VAL A 40 -2.13 -4.55 9.18
C VAL A 40 -2.45 -3.65 7.97
N SER A 41 -2.34 -2.33 8.13
CA SER A 41 -2.60 -1.38 7.04
C SER A 41 -1.61 -1.49 5.89
N MET A 42 -0.32 -1.70 6.19
CA MET A 42 0.72 -1.99 5.19
C MET A 42 0.40 -3.28 4.44
N LEU A 43 -0.03 -4.32 5.15
CA LEU A 43 -0.36 -5.62 4.56
C LEU A 43 -1.56 -5.51 3.61
N PHE A 44 -2.63 -4.82 4.01
CA PHE A 44 -3.77 -4.53 3.11
C PHE A 44 -3.37 -3.68 1.90
N SER A 45 -2.53 -2.67 2.09
CA SER A 45 -2.04 -1.82 1.00
C SER A 45 -1.20 -2.62 -0.02
N ALA A 46 -0.35 -3.53 0.47
CA ALA A 46 0.43 -4.43 -0.36
C ALA A 46 -0.46 -5.42 -1.14
N ILE A 47 -1.46 -6.02 -0.48
CA ILE A 47 -2.45 -6.90 -1.14
C ILE A 47 -3.18 -6.12 -2.23
N ALA A 48 -3.69 -4.92 -1.94
CA ALA A 48 -4.38 -4.10 -2.93
C ALA A 48 -3.49 -3.79 -4.13
N PHE A 49 -2.22 -3.43 -3.91
CA PHE A 49 -1.25 -3.19 -4.97
C PHE A 49 -1.04 -4.42 -5.86
N VAL A 50 -0.87 -5.60 -5.24
CA VAL A 50 -0.72 -6.87 -5.97
C VAL A 50 -1.97 -7.21 -6.77
N LEU A 51 -3.15 -7.09 -6.17
CA LEU A 51 -4.43 -7.37 -6.84
C LEU A 51 -4.64 -6.45 -8.05
N ILE A 52 -4.43 -5.14 -7.91
CA ILE A 52 -4.55 -4.19 -9.02
C ILE A 52 -3.53 -4.51 -10.12
N THR A 53 -2.30 -4.87 -9.75
CA THR A 53 -1.25 -5.26 -10.70
C THR A 53 -1.64 -6.50 -11.51
N ILE A 54 -2.12 -7.55 -10.84
CA ILE A 54 -2.55 -8.80 -11.49
C ILE A 54 -3.76 -8.54 -12.40
N LEU A 55 -4.77 -7.83 -11.90
CA LEU A 55 -5.98 -7.49 -12.67
C LEU A 55 -5.66 -6.64 -13.90
N THR A 56 -4.67 -5.75 -13.80
CA THR A 56 -4.24 -4.91 -14.92
C THR A 56 -3.43 -5.72 -15.94
N LYS A 57 -2.60 -6.67 -15.51
CA LYS A 57 -1.82 -7.54 -16.42
C LYS A 57 -2.68 -8.56 -17.17
N LYS A 58 -3.81 -8.96 -16.60
CA LYS A 58 -4.78 -9.87 -17.24
C LYS A 58 -5.68 -9.17 -18.27
N LYS A 59 -5.60 -7.85 -18.39
CA LYS A 59 -6.45 -7.02 -19.24
C LYS A 59 -5.66 -6.50 -20.43
#